data_AF-A0A962SQ69-F1
#
_entry.id   AF-A0A962SQ69-F1
#
_cell.length_a   1.000
_cell.length_b   1.000
_cell.length_c   1.000
_cell.angle_alpha   90.00
_cell.angle_beta   90.00
_cell.angle_gamma   90.00
#
_symmetry.space_group_name_H-M   'P 1'
#
loop_
_entity.id
_entity.type
_entity.pdbx_description
1 polymer ?
#
loop_
_entity_poly.entity_id
_entity_poly.type
_entity_poly.pdbx_seq_one_letter_code
_entity_poly.pdbx_strand_id
1 'polypeptide(L)' 'MFSKEMRIEGYDSELWAAIQGEEQRQEDHVELIASENYTSPRVL' A
#
# COMPACT_ATOMS: atom_id res chain seq x y z
N MET A 1 21.35 14.75 0.14
CA MET A 1 21.32 13.31 -0.22
C MET A 1 20.23 12.65 0.61
N PHE A 2 19.45 11.74 0.03
CA PHE A 2 18.34 11.05 0.72
C PHE A 2 18.84 9.84 1.52
N SER A 3 18.40 9.71 2.78
CA SER A 3 18.71 8.53 3.61
C SER A 3 17.79 7.36 3.24
N LYS A 4 18.30 6.12 3.38
CA LYS A 4 17.49 4.90 3.28
C LYS A 4 16.49 4.76 4.43
N GLU A 5 16.65 5.53 5.50
CA GLU A 5 15.74 5.53 6.64
C GLU A 5 14.55 6.47 6.45
N MET A 6 14.52 7.26 5.36
CA MET A 6 13.37 8.09 5.05
C MET A 6 12.16 7.20 4.76
N ARG A 7 11.06 7.45 5.47
CA ARG A 7 9.81 6.70 5.38
C ARG A 7 8.66 7.69 5.19
N ILE A 8 7.57 7.20 4.60
CA ILE A 8 6.33 7.97 4.49
C ILE A 8 5.70 8.10 5.88
N GLU A 9 5.74 7.02 6.67
CA GLU A 9 5.39 7.05 8.09
C GLU A 9 6.19 8.12 8.84
N GLY A 10 5.48 9.04 9.51
CA GLY A 10 6.07 10.14 10.27
C GLY A 10 6.51 11.36 9.45
N TYR A 11 6.56 11.25 8.11
CA TYR A 11 6.75 12.39 7.21
C TYR A 11 5.40 12.96 6.75
N ASP A 12 4.52 12.09 6.26
CA ASP A 12 3.17 12.44 5.84
C ASP A 12 2.20 11.41 6.43
N SER A 13 1.60 11.76 7.56
CA SER A 13 0.71 10.89 8.31
C SER A 13 -0.61 10.63 7.59
N GLU A 14 -1.10 11.59 6.81
CA GLU A 14 -2.36 11.46 6.08
C GLU A 14 -2.20 10.46 4.93
N LEU A 15 -1.13 10.63 4.14
CA LEU A 15 -0.82 9.69 3.07
C LEU A 15 -0.53 8.28 3.61
N TRP A 16 0.23 8.18 4.70
CA TRP A 16 0.52 6.89 5.33
C TRP A 16 -0.76 6.17 5.77
N ALA A 17 -1.68 6.88 6.44
CA ALA A 17 -2.95 6.31 6.86
C ALA A 17 -3.81 5.83 5.68
N ALA A 18 -3.81 6.56 4.56
CA ALA A 18 -4.52 6.15 3.34
C ALA A 18 -3.94 4.87 2.71
N ILE A 19 -2.60 4.75 2.65
CA ILE A 19 -1.93 3.54 2.14
C ILE A 19 -2.31 2.31 2.99
N GLN A 20 -2.23 2.44 4.31
CA GLN A 20 -2.59 1.36 5.24
C GLN A 20 -4.08 0.99 5.16
N GLY A 21 -4.95 1.99 4.96
CA GLY A 21 -6.37 1.74 4.75
C GLY A 21 -6.68 0.94 3.48
N GLU A 22 -5.98 1.24 2.37
CA GLU A 22 -6.15 0.49 1.12
C GLU A 22 -5.60 -0.93 1.21
N GLU A 23 -4.45 -1.12 1.88
CA GLU A 23 -3.88 -2.44 2.15
C GLU A 23 -4.89 -3.33 2.90
N GLN A 24 -5.50 -2.81 3.99
CA GLN A 24 -6.53 -3.53 4.73
C GLN A 24 -7.79 -3.79 3.88
N ARG A 25 -8.24 -2.79 3.10
CA ARG A 25 -9.42 -2.92 2.24
C ARG A 25 -9.25 -4.04 1.21
N GLN A 26 -8.05 -4.20 0.66
CA GLN A 26 -7.73 -5.26 -0.29
C GLN A 26 -7.77 -6.65 0.33
N GLU A 27 -7.50 -6.79 1.63
CA GLU A 27 -7.60 -8.06 2.36
C GLU A 27 -9.04 -8.37 2.80
N ASP A 28 -9.77 -7.35 3.23
CA ASP A 28 -11.13 -7.51 3.76
C ASP A 28 -12.18 -7.78 2.66
N HIS A 29 -11.87 -7.39 1.42
CA HIS A 29 -12.81 -7.48 0.30
C HIS A 29 -12.47 -8.63 -0.67
N VAL A 30 -13.51 -9.33 -1.13
CA VAL A 30 -13.37 -10.28 -2.24
C VAL A 30 -13.44 -9.50 -3.55
N GLU A 31 -12.30 -9.40 -4.23
CA GLU A 31 -12.24 -8.72 -5.52
C GLU A 31 -12.76 -9.61 -6.66
N LEU A 32 -13.82 -9.15 -7.32
CA LEU A 32 -14.49 -9.85 -8.45
C LEU A 32 -14.32 -9.10 -9.78
N ILE A 33 -13.38 -8.15 -9.82
CA ILE A 33 -13.09 -7.34 -11.00
C ILE A 33 -12.25 -8.17 -11.96
N ALA A 34 -12.80 -8.45 -13.15
CA ALA A 34 -12.18 -9.38 -14.11
C ALA A 34 -10.79 -8.96 -14.61
N SER A 35 -10.45 -7.68 -14.52
CA SER A 35 -9.16 -7.12 -14.95
C SER A 35 -8.13 -7.03 -13.82
N GLU A 36 -8.50 -7.29 -12.58
CA GLU A 36 -7.62 -7.11 -11.42
C GLU A 36 -7.01 -8.43 -10.93
N ASN A 37 -5.86 -8.29 -10.26
CA ASN A 37 -5.13 -9.39 -9.65
C ASN A 37 -4.17 -8.85 -8.58
N TYR A 38 -3.74 -9.70 -7.67
CA TYR A 38 -2.71 -9.36 -6.69
C TYR A 38 -1.33 -9.75 -7.21
N THR A 39 -0.43 -8.77 -7.32
CA THR A 39 0.94 -9.02 -7.77
C THR A 39 1.76 -9.67 -6.65
N SER A 40 2.73 -10.50 -7.04
CA SER A 40 3.65 -11.08 -6.05
C SER A 40 4.56 -10.00 -5.46
N PRO A 41 5.05 -10.15 -4.21
CA PRO A 41 6.00 -9.20 -3.61
C PRO A 41 7.32 -9.01 -4.37
N ARG A 42 7.66 -9.91 -5.32
CA ARG A 42 8.84 -9.73 -6.20
C ARG A 42 8.63 -8.68 -7.29
N VAL A 43 7.39 -8.26 -7.53
CA VAL A 43 7.02 -7.24 -8.51
C VAL A 43 6.92 -5.85 -7.84
N LEU A 44 6.64 -5.81 -6.54
CA LEU A 44 6.65 -4.59 -5.72
C LEU A 44 8.09 -4.08 -5.51
#